data_AF-A0AAN4WRF4-F1
#
_entry.id   AF-A0AAN4WRF4-F1
#
_cell.length_a   1.000
_cell.length_b   1.000
_cell.length_c   1.000
_cell.angle_alpha   90.00
_cell.angle_beta   90.00
_cell.angle_gamma   90.00
#
_symmetry.space_group_name_H-M   'P 1'
#
loop_
_entity.id
_entity.type
_entity.pdbx_description
1 polymer ?
#
loop_
_entity_poly.entity_id
_entity_poly.type
_entity_poly.pdbx_seq_one_letter_code
_entity_poly.pdbx_strand_id
1 'polypeptide(L)'
;MRLVTVTSLNSTAQSACTKDMCPVEEGKMGQAKLKQRTAFAPELVEEWESEDCVNFAVALARLTGWLLHVDWWVPSLDPDNNISLERCKPLRVYVADNGFGVFDVRGLRSVDDFNARTIRPLAVRHGPGGVRTRYYVESRLESLPLRFRPDSAKIESAAKAIEANTAYLNSIPKRTPPYIPAADAADYTFGRCAAFAEALREQTGLDAVALLAVRFKPGSEGMRFGSDGFFHSLVLHPDGTGEDCWGKAHVDDIAGRFGVAEYRLSREAHVSAVSNLQRTSTERYEAAFAKAKELIQTYRL
;
A
#
# COMPACT_ATOMS: atom_id res chain seq x y z
N MET A 1 11.49 -10.35 -3.52
CA MET A 1 10.31 -9.57 -3.11
C MET A 1 10.76 -8.72 -1.94
N ARG A 2 11.17 -7.46 -2.19
CA ARG A 2 11.81 -6.61 -1.19
C ARG A 2 10.74 -5.93 -0.33
N LEU A 3 11.00 -5.92 0.98
CA LEU A 3 10.13 -5.48 2.07
C LEU A 3 9.66 -4.02 1.90
N VAL A 4 8.37 -3.78 2.16
CA VAL A 4 7.93 -2.50 2.75
C VAL A 4 8.57 -2.43 4.15
N THR A 5 9.29 -1.34 4.39
CA THR A 5 10.30 -1.27 5.46
C THR A 5 9.66 -1.16 6.85
N VAL A 6 10.29 -1.87 7.78
CA VAL A 6 10.03 -1.93 9.21
C VAL A 6 10.58 -0.69 9.91
N THR A 7 9.77 -0.03 10.73
CA THR A 7 10.25 1.00 11.67
C THR A 7 11.02 0.37 12.82
N SER A 8 12.29 0.75 12.96
CA SER A 8 13.13 0.51 14.14
C SER A 8 12.67 1.43 15.28
N LEU A 9 12.44 0.87 16.46
CA LEU A 9 12.09 1.60 17.68
C LEU A 9 13.34 1.78 18.55
N ASN A 10 13.86 3.01 18.67
CA ASN A 10 14.57 3.50 19.86
C ASN A 10 14.89 5.01 19.76
N SER A 11 14.26 5.84 20.58
CA SER A 11 14.92 6.59 21.66
C SER A 11 13.95 7.54 22.36
N THR A 12 14.05 7.56 23.69
CA THR A 12 13.37 8.42 24.64
C THR A 12 14.11 9.75 24.75
N ALA A 13 13.39 10.88 24.73
CA ALA A 13 13.83 12.11 25.38
C ALA A 13 12.63 12.96 25.79
N GLN A 14 12.51 13.18 27.10
CA GLN A 14 11.62 14.15 27.74
C GLN A 14 12.17 15.58 27.55
N SER A 15 11.30 16.55 27.31
CA SER A 15 11.50 17.94 27.73
C SER A 15 10.15 18.67 27.82
N ALA A 16 10.04 19.55 28.82
CA ALA A 16 8.82 20.18 29.30
C ALA A 16 8.68 21.65 28.84
N CYS A 17 7.49 22.21 29.13
CA CYS A 17 7.10 23.65 29.11
C CYS A 17 6.81 24.24 27.70
N THR A 18 5.76 25.02 27.45
CA THR A 18 4.96 25.96 28.25
C THR A 18 3.56 26.17 27.64
N LYS A 19 2.63 26.69 28.46
CA LYS A 19 1.29 27.16 28.11
C LYS A 19 1.33 28.37 27.16
N ASP A 20 0.42 28.41 26.19
CA ASP A 20 -0.63 29.44 26.01
C ASP A 20 -1.06 29.59 24.53
N MET A 21 -2.34 29.99 24.39
CA MET A 21 -3.06 30.40 23.17
C MET A 21 -3.76 29.29 22.36
N CYS A 22 -5.04 29.10 22.67
CA CYS A 22 -6.02 28.47 21.80
C CYS A 22 -6.41 29.39 20.64
N PRO A 23 -6.49 28.86 19.41
CA PRO A 23 -7.41 29.36 18.41
C PRO A 23 -8.38 28.28 17.91
N VAL A 24 -9.66 28.66 17.86
CA VAL A 24 -10.70 28.28 16.89
C VAL A 24 -11.27 26.84 16.96
N GLU A 25 -12.46 26.74 17.57
CA GLU A 25 -13.30 25.53 17.69
C GLU A 25 -14.09 25.17 16.41
N GLU A 26 -14.10 26.01 15.39
CA GLU A 26 -14.93 25.79 14.18
C GLU A 26 -14.43 24.65 13.28
N GLY A 27 -13.12 24.38 13.24
CA GLY A 27 -12.55 23.26 12.48
C GLY A 27 -12.78 21.88 13.12
N LYS A 28 -12.96 21.82 14.45
CA LYS A 28 -13.14 20.56 15.19
C LYS A 28 -14.54 19.99 15.05
N MET A 29 -15.58 20.84 15.02
CA MET A 29 -16.97 20.40 14.86
C MET A 29 -17.24 19.78 13.48
N GLY A 30 -16.66 20.33 12.41
CA GLY A 30 -16.80 19.79 11.05
C GLY A 30 -16.17 18.40 10.91
N GLN A 31 -14.96 18.22 11.43
CA GLN A 31 -14.28 16.92 11.42
C GLN A 31 -14.94 15.89 12.33
N ALA A 32 -15.45 16.28 13.51
CA ALA A 32 -16.17 15.38 14.41
C ALA A 32 -17.48 14.88 13.80
N LYS A 33 -18.26 15.77 13.16
CA LYS A 33 -19.48 15.41 12.42
C LYS A 33 -19.17 14.51 11.22
N LEU A 34 -18.09 14.78 10.49
CA LEU A 34 -17.68 13.93 9.37
C LEU A 34 -17.25 12.53 9.84
N LYS A 35 -16.44 12.43 10.90
CA LYS A 35 -16.03 11.15 11.51
C LYS A 35 -17.22 10.34 12.02
N GLN A 36 -18.23 10.99 12.59
CA GLN A 36 -19.46 10.32 13.03
C GLN A 36 -20.28 9.80 11.84
N ARG A 37 -20.32 10.53 10.72
CA ARG A 37 -21.05 10.13 9.51
C ARG A 37 -20.40 8.98 8.76
N THR A 38 -19.08 8.81 8.86
CA THR A 38 -18.34 7.71 8.23
C THR A 38 -18.26 6.46 9.12
N ALA A 39 -18.69 6.53 10.38
CA ALA A 39 -18.58 5.42 11.32
C ALA A 39 -19.64 4.34 11.05
N PHE A 40 -19.27 3.07 11.23
CA PHE A 40 -20.21 1.96 11.28
C PHE A 40 -20.83 1.81 12.67
N ALA A 41 -21.92 1.04 12.77
CA ALA A 41 -22.51 0.69 14.04
C ALA A 41 -21.48 -0.03 14.94
N PRO A 42 -21.36 0.32 16.24
CA PRO A 42 -20.36 -0.27 17.13
C PRO A 42 -20.39 -1.80 17.18
N GLU A 43 -21.58 -2.39 17.14
CA GLU A 43 -21.79 -3.84 17.21
C GLU A 43 -21.19 -4.55 15.98
N LEU A 44 -21.34 -3.95 14.79
CA LEU A 44 -20.72 -4.47 13.56
C LEU A 44 -19.20 -4.34 13.62
N VAL A 45 -18.69 -3.23 14.16
CA VAL A 45 -17.25 -3.04 14.33
C VAL A 45 -16.69 -4.12 15.26
N GLU A 46 -17.31 -4.35 16.42
CA GLU A 46 -16.90 -5.40 17.36
C GLU A 46 -16.92 -6.79 16.72
N GLU A 47 -17.97 -7.12 15.97
CA GLU A 47 -18.08 -8.37 15.21
C GLU A 47 -16.91 -8.53 14.24
N TRP A 48 -16.67 -7.55 13.36
CA TRP A 48 -15.59 -7.62 12.38
C TRP A 48 -14.21 -7.64 13.04
N GLU A 49 -14.01 -6.93 14.14
CA GLU A 49 -12.75 -6.93 14.88
C GLU A 49 -12.46 -8.27 15.56
N SER A 50 -13.49 -8.99 15.99
CA SER A 50 -13.34 -10.32 16.58
C SER A 50 -12.78 -11.35 15.60
N GLU A 51 -12.91 -11.09 14.29
CA GLU A 51 -12.46 -11.96 13.19
C GLU A 51 -11.24 -11.40 12.43
N ASP A 52 -10.42 -10.59 13.10
CA ASP A 52 -9.24 -9.92 12.53
C ASP A 52 -9.57 -9.09 11.24
N CYS A 53 -10.84 -8.72 11.07
CA CYS A 53 -11.44 -8.00 9.93
C CYS A 53 -11.32 -8.67 8.55
N VAL A 54 -11.10 -9.99 8.49
CA VAL A 54 -10.96 -10.74 7.24
C VAL A 54 -12.13 -10.50 6.28
N ASN A 55 -13.36 -10.71 6.75
CA ASN A 55 -14.56 -10.64 5.91
C ASN A 55 -14.86 -9.20 5.45
N PHE A 56 -14.68 -8.21 6.33
CA PHE A 56 -14.84 -6.80 5.97
C PHE A 56 -13.82 -6.36 4.92
N ALA A 57 -12.54 -6.72 5.10
CA ALA A 57 -11.49 -6.32 4.18
C ALA A 57 -11.70 -6.93 2.79
N VAL A 58 -12.14 -8.19 2.70
CA VAL A 58 -12.48 -8.84 1.42
C VAL A 58 -13.66 -8.13 0.74
N ALA A 59 -14.74 -7.86 1.47
CA ALA A 59 -15.87 -7.11 0.95
C ALA A 59 -15.44 -5.73 0.41
N LEU A 60 -14.65 -4.99 1.20
CA LEU A 60 -14.18 -3.66 0.82
C LEU A 60 -13.26 -3.68 -0.40
N ALA A 61 -12.38 -4.68 -0.50
CA ALA A 61 -11.49 -4.83 -1.64
C ALA A 61 -12.25 -5.16 -2.93
N ARG A 62 -13.30 -5.99 -2.87
CA ARG A 62 -14.19 -6.25 -4.02
C ARG A 62 -14.91 -4.98 -4.48
N LEU A 63 -15.40 -4.17 -3.53
CA LEU A 63 -16.15 -2.94 -3.83
C LEU A 63 -15.27 -1.82 -4.39
N THR A 64 -14.01 -1.71 -3.93
CA THR A 64 -13.13 -0.58 -4.25
C THR A 64 -12.03 -0.92 -5.25
N GLY A 65 -11.73 -2.20 -5.43
CA GLY A 65 -10.63 -2.69 -6.24
C GLY A 65 -9.25 -2.37 -5.66
N TRP A 66 -9.14 -1.95 -4.40
CA TRP A 66 -7.89 -1.65 -3.70
C TRP A 66 -7.21 -2.89 -3.09
N LEU A 67 -6.00 -2.71 -2.56
CA LEU A 67 -5.13 -3.80 -2.10
C LEU A 67 -5.57 -4.41 -0.77
N LEU A 68 -5.76 -5.73 -0.76
CA LEU A 68 -5.84 -6.54 0.45
C LEU A 68 -4.46 -6.72 1.08
N HIS A 69 -4.30 -6.18 2.27
CA HIS A 69 -3.11 -6.31 3.09
C HIS A 69 -3.36 -7.24 4.28
N VAL A 70 -2.32 -7.99 4.65
CA VAL A 70 -2.27 -8.77 5.89
C VAL A 70 -1.00 -8.40 6.63
N ASP A 71 -1.18 -7.99 7.89
CA ASP A 71 -0.08 -7.79 8.81
C ASP A 71 0.21 -9.06 9.59
N TRP A 72 1.49 -9.42 9.61
CA TRP A 72 2.01 -10.58 10.31
C TRP A 72 2.96 -10.15 11.41
N TRP A 73 2.75 -10.63 12.63
CA TRP A 73 3.82 -10.65 13.60
C TRP A 73 4.85 -11.69 13.19
N VAL A 74 6.12 -11.30 13.25
CA VAL A 74 7.27 -12.13 12.93
C VAL A 74 8.27 -12.12 14.10
N PRO A 75 8.93 -13.25 14.39
CA PRO A 75 9.91 -13.33 15.48
C PRO A 75 11.21 -12.56 15.18
N SER A 76 11.49 -12.23 13.91
CA SER A 76 12.62 -11.40 13.52
C SER A 76 12.30 -10.56 12.29
N LEU A 77 12.83 -9.34 12.26
CA LEU A 77 12.69 -8.38 11.16
C LEU A 77 13.89 -8.41 10.21
N ASP A 78 14.85 -9.30 10.46
CA ASP A 78 15.96 -9.54 9.56
C ASP A 78 15.43 -9.91 8.15
N PRO A 79 15.73 -9.10 7.11
CA PRO A 79 15.25 -9.36 5.76
C PRO A 79 15.90 -10.60 5.13
N ASP A 80 17.07 -11.04 5.62
CA ASP A 80 17.77 -12.22 5.13
C ASP A 80 17.22 -13.51 5.77
N ASN A 81 16.38 -13.36 6.81
CA ASN A 81 15.73 -14.48 7.47
C ASN A 81 14.44 -14.87 6.73
N ASN A 82 14.50 -16.04 6.06
CA ASN A 82 13.36 -16.67 5.39
C ASN A 82 12.43 -17.36 6.41
N ILE A 83 11.73 -16.54 7.19
CA ILE A 83 10.68 -17.01 8.11
C ILE A 83 9.46 -17.42 7.28
N SER A 84 9.08 -18.70 7.35
CA SER A 84 7.87 -19.19 6.69
C SER A 84 6.61 -18.72 7.43
N LEU A 85 5.49 -18.61 6.71
CA LEU A 85 4.26 -17.99 7.23
C LEU A 85 3.65 -18.78 8.38
N GLU A 86 3.92 -20.08 8.49
CA GLU A 86 3.48 -20.95 9.58
C GLU A 86 4.08 -20.54 10.93
N ARG A 87 5.24 -19.86 10.91
CA ARG A 87 5.90 -19.30 12.10
C ARG A 87 5.47 -17.87 12.41
N CYS A 88 4.71 -17.25 11.51
CA CYS A 88 4.16 -15.92 11.71
C CYS A 88 2.82 -16.00 12.46
N LYS A 89 2.38 -14.90 13.08
CA LYS A 89 1.04 -14.78 13.65
C LYS A 89 0.26 -13.70 12.89
N PRO A 90 -0.92 -14.00 12.32
CA PRO A 90 -1.73 -12.98 11.65
C PRO A 90 -2.25 -11.98 12.69
N LEU A 91 -2.25 -10.69 12.32
CA LEU A 91 -2.68 -9.59 13.18
C LEU A 91 -3.98 -8.95 12.68
N ARG A 92 -4.00 -8.53 11.42
CA ARG A 92 -5.12 -7.76 10.84
C ARG A 92 -5.13 -7.92 9.33
N VAL A 93 -6.32 -8.03 8.76
CA VAL A 93 -6.55 -7.90 7.31
C VAL A 93 -7.26 -6.57 7.06
N TYR A 94 -6.79 -5.80 6.08
CA TYR A 94 -7.31 -4.46 5.78
C TYR A 94 -7.09 -4.07 4.31
N VAL A 95 -7.65 -2.94 3.89
CA VAL A 95 -7.47 -2.40 2.54
C VAL A 95 -6.65 -1.11 2.58
N ALA A 96 -5.79 -0.87 1.60
CA ALA A 96 -5.01 0.36 1.50
C ALA A 96 -4.77 0.79 0.04
N ASP A 97 -4.42 2.06 -0.16
CA ASP A 97 -4.25 2.71 -1.48
C ASP A 97 -2.85 2.56 -2.11
N ASN A 98 -2.03 1.66 -1.58
CA ASN A 98 -0.61 1.50 -1.96
C ASN A 98 0.26 2.75 -1.69
N GLY A 99 -0.27 3.76 -1.00
CA GLY A 99 0.45 4.90 -0.47
C GLY A 99 0.42 4.89 1.05
N PHE A 100 -0.13 5.94 1.64
CA PHE A 100 -0.22 6.12 3.09
C PHE A 100 -1.64 5.98 3.64
N GLY A 101 -2.65 5.73 2.80
CA GLY A 101 -4.05 5.64 3.20
C GLY A 101 -4.45 4.19 3.53
N VAL A 102 -4.96 3.98 4.75
CA VAL A 102 -5.54 2.73 5.21
C VAL A 102 -7.06 2.87 5.36
N PHE A 103 -7.80 1.91 4.81
CA PHE A 103 -9.25 1.81 4.84
C PHE A 103 -9.65 0.59 5.67
N ASP A 104 -10.19 0.85 6.86
CA ASP A 104 -10.50 -0.18 7.85
C ASP A 104 -11.89 0.06 8.46
N VAL A 105 -12.39 -0.89 9.24
CA VAL A 105 -13.71 -0.80 9.93
C VAL A 105 -13.83 0.43 10.82
N ARG A 106 -12.70 0.98 11.28
CA ARG A 106 -12.64 2.19 12.12
C ARG A 106 -12.50 3.49 11.34
N GLY A 107 -12.73 3.49 10.03
CA GLY A 107 -12.60 4.66 9.17
C GLY A 107 -11.29 4.69 8.38
N LEU A 108 -11.03 5.85 7.77
CA LEU A 108 -9.83 6.14 7.00
C LEU A 108 -8.75 6.69 7.93
N ARG A 109 -7.52 6.18 7.80
CA ARG A 109 -6.36 6.58 8.62
C ARG A 109 -5.10 6.67 7.78
N SER A 110 -4.14 7.44 8.26
CA SER A 110 -2.76 7.28 7.77
C SER A 110 -2.21 5.95 8.27
N VAL A 111 -1.27 5.37 7.52
CA VAL A 111 -0.57 4.15 7.90
C VAL A 111 0.11 4.29 9.28
N ASP A 112 0.62 5.47 9.62
CA ASP A 112 1.26 5.74 10.92
C ASP A 112 0.25 5.65 12.07
N ASP A 113 -0.92 6.29 11.94
CA ASP A 113 -1.97 6.24 12.96
C ASP A 113 -2.56 4.82 13.09
N PHE A 114 -2.75 4.14 11.95
CA PHE A 114 -3.19 2.76 11.93
C PHE A 114 -2.18 1.82 12.62
N ASN A 115 -0.89 1.98 12.32
CA ASN A 115 0.17 1.21 12.96
C ASN A 115 0.23 1.46 14.47
N ALA A 116 0.19 2.73 14.89
CA ALA A 116 0.30 3.11 16.29
C ALA A 116 -0.91 2.64 17.12
N ARG A 117 -2.13 2.76 16.58
CA ARG A 117 -3.37 2.52 17.33
C ARG A 117 -3.99 1.14 17.14
N THR A 118 -3.72 0.47 16.04
CA THR A 118 -4.33 -0.83 15.70
C THR A 118 -3.29 -1.94 15.75
N ILE A 119 -2.23 -1.83 14.94
CA ILE A 119 -1.31 -2.96 14.71
C ILE A 119 -0.35 -3.17 15.89
N ARG A 120 0.27 -2.11 16.41
CA ARG A 120 1.23 -2.22 17.52
C ARG A 120 0.61 -2.86 18.78
N PRO A 121 -0.61 -2.48 19.24
CA PRO A 121 -1.27 -3.16 20.35
C PRO A 121 -1.53 -4.65 20.13
N LEU A 122 -1.73 -5.09 18.88
CA LEU A 122 -1.88 -6.51 18.53
C LEU A 122 -0.52 -7.22 18.55
N ALA A 123 0.50 -6.62 17.92
CA ALA A 123 1.84 -7.19 17.80
C ALA A 123 2.51 -7.42 19.17
N VAL A 124 2.40 -6.47 20.10
CA VAL A 124 3.03 -6.57 21.43
C VAL A 124 2.51 -7.76 22.25
N ARG A 125 1.27 -8.22 22.01
CA ARG A 125 0.69 -9.39 22.68
C ARG A 125 1.42 -10.69 22.32
N HIS A 126 2.18 -10.70 21.23
CA HIS A 126 2.97 -11.86 20.80
C HIS A 126 4.43 -11.81 21.27
N GLY A 127 4.82 -10.78 22.04
CA GLY A 127 6.16 -10.66 22.61
C GLY A 127 7.20 -10.05 21.64
N PRO A 128 8.50 -10.28 21.89
CA PRO A 128 9.58 -9.66 21.12
C PRO A 128 9.57 -10.13 19.66
N GLY A 129 9.62 -9.17 18.74
CA GLY A 129 9.53 -9.43 17.30
C GLY A 129 9.21 -8.13 16.56
N GLY A 130 8.54 -8.25 15.42
CA GLY A 130 8.03 -7.08 14.70
C GLY A 130 6.91 -7.42 13.75
N VAL A 131 6.56 -6.45 12.90
CA VAL A 131 5.44 -6.58 11.95
C VAL A 131 5.99 -6.63 10.53
N ARG A 132 5.46 -7.57 9.74
CA ARG A 132 5.71 -7.68 8.30
C ARG A 132 4.38 -7.63 7.57
N THR A 133 4.18 -6.58 6.78
CA THR A 133 3.01 -6.40 5.93
C THR A 133 3.23 -7.08 4.59
N ARG A 134 2.20 -7.77 4.08
CA ARG A 134 2.16 -8.34 2.73
C ARG A 134 0.80 -8.10 2.11
N TYR A 135 0.75 -7.96 0.79
CA TYR A 135 -0.49 -7.91 0.03
C TYR A 135 -0.79 -9.25 -0.64
N TYR A 136 -2.07 -9.52 -0.89
CA TYR A 136 -2.52 -10.79 -1.48
C TYR A 136 -3.68 -10.57 -2.44
N VAL A 137 -3.75 -11.40 -3.48
CA VAL A 137 -5.03 -11.62 -4.18
C VAL A 137 -5.99 -12.37 -3.26
N GLU A 138 -7.28 -12.10 -3.41
CA GLU A 138 -8.31 -12.70 -2.55
C GLU A 138 -8.25 -14.23 -2.51
N SER A 139 -8.08 -14.88 -3.67
CA SER A 139 -7.99 -16.34 -3.79
C SER A 139 -6.82 -16.97 -3.01
N ARG A 140 -5.82 -16.19 -2.61
CA ARG A 140 -4.72 -16.67 -1.78
C ARG A 140 -5.08 -16.72 -0.29
N LEU A 141 -6.06 -15.94 0.17
CA LEU A 141 -6.38 -15.86 1.61
C LEU A 141 -6.83 -17.22 2.18
N GLU A 142 -7.51 -18.04 1.37
CA GLU A 142 -7.96 -19.38 1.75
C GLU A 142 -6.82 -20.36 2.06
N SER A 143 -5.61 -20.12 1.54
CA SER A 143 -4.46 -21.00 1.80
C SER A 143 -3.49 -20.47 2.86
N LEU A 144 -3.62 -19.21 3.28
CA LEU A 144 -2.75 -18.60 4.28
C LEU A 144 -3.04 -19.12 5.70
N PRO A 145 -2.08 -19.12 6.65
CA PRO A 145 -2.36 -19.50 8.03
C PRO A 145 -3.04 -18.37 8.82
N LEU A 146 -4.19 -17.90 8.32
CA LEU A 146 -5.03 -16.91 9.01
C LEU A 146 -5.75 -17.56 10.20
N ARG A 147 -6.04 -16.77 11.25
CA ARG A 147 -6.84 -17.25 12.40
C ARG A 147 -8.29 -17.53 12.00
N PHE A 148 -8.82 -16.71 11.11
CA PHE A 148 -10.17 -16.84 10.55
C PHE A 148 -10.08 -16.97 9.04
N ARG A 149 -10.92 -17.85 8.48
CA ARG A 149 -11.05 -18.04 7.04
C ARG A 149 -12.08 -17.05 6.49
N PRO A 150 -11.91 -16.59 5.23
CA PRO A 150 -12.96 -15.87 4.53
C PRO A 150 -14.25 -16.70 4.52
N ASP A 151 -15.37 -16.07 4.84
CA ASP A 151 -16.71 -16.66 4.86
C ASP A 151 -17.61 -15.86 3.91
N SER A 152 -18.12 -16.51 2.86
CA SER A 152 -18.91 -15.85 1.82
C SER A 152 -20.15 -15.14 2.35
N ALA A 153 -20.86 -15.72 3.32
CA ALA A 153 -22.07 -15.10 3.87
C ALA A 153 -21.73 -13.84 4.67
N LYS A 154 -20.64 -13.87 5.44
CA LYS A 154 -20.15 -12.71 6.19
C LYS A 154 -19.59 -11.61 5.28
N ILE A 155 -18.92 -12.00 4.20
CA ILE A 155 -18.45 -11.06 3.17
C ILE A 155 -19.63 -10.35 2.52
N GLU A 156 -20.68 -11.08 2.14
CA GLU A 156 -21.90 -10.49 1.56
C GLU A 156 -22.61 -9.57 2.55
N SER A 157 -22.69 -9.95 3.83
CA SER A 157 -23.24 -9.11 4.89
C SER A 157 -22.43 -7.81 5.07
N ALA A 158 -21.10 -7.92 5.14
CA ALA A 158 -20.21 -6.77 5.23
C ALA A 158 -20.32 -5.86 4.00
N ALA A 159 -20.43 -6.41 2.79
CA ALA A 159 -20.61 -5.65 1.56
C ALA A 159 -21.87 -4.78 1.63
N LYS A 160 -23.01 -5.35 2.02
CA LYS A 160 -24.27 -4.61 2.20
C LYS A 160 -24.13 -3.48 3.23
N ALA A 161 -23.45 -3.73 4.34
CA ALA A 161 -23.21 -2.71 5.36
C ALA A 161 -22.32 -1.56 4.85
N ILE A 162 -21.27 -1.88 4.07
CA ILE A 162 -20.38 -0.89 3.44
C ILE A 162 -21.15 -0.05 2.41
N GLU A 163 -21.94 -0.69 1.54
CA GLU A 163 -22.73 -0.01 0.51
C GLU A 163 -23.80 0.92 1.12
N ALA A 164 -24.44 0.48 2.22
CA ALA A 164 -25.39 1.32 2.96
C ALA A 164 -24.71 2.55 3.59
N ASN A 165 -23.43 2.44 3.98
CA ASN A 165 -22.62 3.55 4.47
C ASN A 165 -21.94 4.33 3.33
N THR A 166 -22.75 4.98 2.51
CA THR A 166 -22.27 5.78 1.36
C THR A 166 -21.26 6.86 1.75
N ALA A 167 -21.34 7.43 2.95
CA ALA A 167 -20.39 8.43 3.43
C ALA A 167 -18.99 7.83 3.61
N TYR A 168 -18.88 6.63 4.19
CA TYR A 168 -17.61 5.90 4.27
C TYR A 168 -17.07 5.58 2.88
N LEU A 169 -17.90 4.99 2.00
CA LEU A 169 -17.44 4.57 0.67
C LEU A 169 -16.98 5.77 -0.19
N ASN A 170 -17.70 6.88 -0.14
CA ASN A 170 -17.33 8.11 -0.88
C ASN A 170 -16.08 8.79 -0.34
N SER A 171 -15.66 8.49 0.89
CA SER A 171 -14.42 9.04 1.44
C SER A 171 -13.17 8.31 0.94
N ILE A 172 -13.33 7.09 0.40
CA ILE A 172 -12.23 6.30 -0.14
C ILE A 172 -11.86 6.83 -1.54
N PRO A 173 -10.59 7.19 -1.79
CA PRO A 173 -10.12 7.57 -3.11
C PRO A 173 -10.46 6.49 -4.15
N LYS A 174 -11.01 6.91 -5.29
CA LYS A 174 -11.25 5.98 -6.40
C LYS A 174 -9.93 5.66 -7.08
N ARG A 175 -9.77 4.41 -7.52
CA ARG A 175 -8.69 4.05 -8.43
C ARG A 175 -8.86 4.81 -9.75
N THR A 176 -7.74 5.09 -10.40
CA THR A 176 -7.71 5.65 -11.75
C THR A 176 -7.54 4.51 -12.77
N PRO A 177 -8.04 4.68 -14.01
CA PRO A 177 -7.69 3.79 -15.12
C PRO A 177 -6.16 3.61 -15.20
N PRO A 178 -5.65 2.41 -15.50
CA PRO A 178 -6.31 1.33 -16.24
C PRO A 178 -7.08 0.30 -15.38
N TYR A 179 -7.13 0.45 -14.05
CA TYR A 179 -7.79 -0.55 -13.17
C TYR A 179 -7.20 -1.98 -13.23
N ILE A 180 -5.90 -2.12 -13.54
CA ILE A 180 -5.16 -3.38 -13.38
C ILE A 180 -5.46 -3.97 -11.99
N PRO A 181 -5.69 -5.28 -11.82
CA PRO A 181 -5.95 -5.88 -10.51
C PRO A 181 -4.90 -5.43 -9.50
N ALA A 182 -5.31 -4.98 -8.32
CA ALA A 182 -4.43 -4.23 -7.43
C ALA A 182 -3.18 -5.03 -7.03
N ALA A 183 -3.32 -6.33 -6.79
CA ALA A 183 -2.18 -7.19 -6.46
C ALA A 183 -1.14 -7.26 -7.60
N ASP A 184 -1.59 -7.30 -8.87
CA ASP A 184 -0.70 -7.24 -10.02
C ASP A 184 0.01 -5.87 -10.08
N ALA A 185 -0.73 -4.77 -9.88
CA ALA A 185 -0.13 -3.44 -9.83
C ALA A 185 0.89 -3.28 -8.68
N ALA A 186 0.64 -3.86 -7.50
CA ALA A 186 1.60 -3.87 -6.41
C ALA A 186 2.87 -4.67 -6.74
N ASP A 187 2.73 -5.82 -7.42
CA ASP A 187 3.87 -6.60 -7.91
C ASP A 187 4.79 -5.80 -8.84
N TYR A 188 4.23 -4.89 -9.63
CA TYR A 188 5.01 -3.96 -10.45
C TYR A 188 5.55 -2.76 -9.68
N THR A 189 4.86 -2.30 -8.64
CA THR A 189 5.39 -1.25 -7.75
C THR A 189 6.67 -1.71 -7.06
N PHE A 190 6.69 -2.93 -6.52
CA PHE A 190 7.76 -3.41 -5.64
C PHE A 190 8.77 -4.32 -6.36
N GLY A 191 9.45 -3.75 -7.37
CA GLY A 191 10.66 -4.33 -7.96
C GLY A 191 10.51 -4.93 -9.36
N ARG A 192 9.36 -4.71 -10.03
CA ARG A 192 9.20 -5.02 -11.46
C ARG A 192 8.85 -3.79 -12.30
N CYS A 193 8.88 -2.59 -11.71
CA CYS A 193 8.45 -1.34 -12.34
C CYS A 193 9.19 -1.04 -13.64
N ALA A 194 10.49 -1.34 -13.71
CA ALA A 194 11.28 -1.18 -14.91
C ALA A 194 10.76 -2.03 -16.08
N ALA A 195 10.38 -3.28 -15.83
CA ALA A 195 9.80 -4.15 -16.87
C ALA A 195 8.42 -3.64 -17.33
N PHE A 196 7.61 -3.11 -16.42
CA PHE A 196 6.32 -2.51 -16.78
C PHE A 196 6.49 -1.25 -17.64
N ALA A 197 7.40 -0.36 -17.26
CA ALA A 197 7.68 0.86 -18.00
C ALA A 197 8.23 0.55 -19.40
N GLU A 198 9.09 -0.47 -19.55
CA GLU A 198 9.57 -0.92 -20.86
C GLU A 198 8.44 -1.49 -21.72
N ALA A 199 7.51 -2.26 -21.12
CA ALA A 199 6.35 -2.78 -21.84
C ALA A 199 5.41 -1.66 -22.30
N LEU A 200 5.17 -0.65 -21.45
CA LEU A 200 4.42 0.55 -21.81
C LEU A 200 5.12 1.32 -22.93
N ARG A 201 6.44 1.54 -22.83
CA ARG A 201 7.22 2.21 -23.88
C ARG A 201 7.08 1.49 -25.22
N GLU A 202 7.19 0.16 -25.25
CA GLU A 202 7.07 -0.61 -26.50
C GLU A 202 5.67 -0.42 -27.13
N GLN A 203 4.61 -0.42 -26.33
CA GLN A 203 3.24 -0.31 -26.83
C GLN A 203 2.80 1.11 -27.17
N THR A 204 3.40 2.12 -26.56
CA THR A 204 2.95 3.52 -26.68
C THR A 204 3.94 4.43 -27.41
N GLY A 205 5.21 4.02 -27.50
CA GLY A 205 6.30 4.86 -27.99
C GLY A 205 6.75 5.96 -27.01
N LEU A 206 6.18 6.03 -25.80
CA LEU A 206 6.51 7.05 -24.80
C LEU A 206 7.83 6.75 -24.07
N ASP A 207 8.54 7.79 -23.67
CA ASP A 207 9.84 7.63 -23.00
C ASP A 207 9.70 7.03 -21.60
N ALA A 208 10.33 5.88 -21.39
CA ALA A 208 10.50 5.29 -20.07
C ALA A 208 11.65 6.00 -19.32
N VAL A 209 11.39 6.37 -18.07
CA VAL A 209 12.35 7.06 -17.20
C VAL A 209 12.31 6.48 -15.78
N ALA A 210 13.42 6.67 -15.07
CA ALA A 210 13.53 6.35 -13.67
C ALA A 210 13.26 7.59 -12.82
N LEU A 211 12.66 7.36 -11.65
CA LEU A 211 12.57 8.34 -10.59
C LEU A 211 13.69 8.09 -9.57
N LEU A 212 14.47 9.13 -9.31
CA LEU A 212 15.57 9.14 -8.35
C LEU A 212 15.24 10.08 -7.20
N ALA A 213 15.20 9.59 -5.97
CA ALA A 213 14.89 10.39 -4.80
C ALA A 213 16.02 11.39 -4.49
N VAL A 214 15.64 12.65 -4.26
CA VAL A 214 16.52 13.72 -3.76
C VAL A 214 16.23 14.00 -2.29
N ARG A 215 14.93 14.00 -1.93
CA ARG A 215 14.48 14.27 -0.56
C ARG A 215 13.23 13.46 -0.23
N PHE A 216 13.19 12.91 0.98
CA PHE A 216 12.02 12.22 1.53
C PHE A 216 11.13 13.17 2.33
N LYS A 217 9.85 12.82 2.42
CA LYS A 217 8.91 13.44 3.36
C LYS A 217 9.32 13.04 4.80
N PRO A 218 9.09 13.92 5.78
CA PRO A 218 9.29 13.57 7.19
C PRO A 218 8.60 12.26 7.56
N GLY A 219 9.30 11.35 8.23
CA GLY A 219 8.80 10.03 8.63
C GLY A 219 8.98 8.94 7.56
N SER A 220 9.44 9.27 6.37
CA SER A 220 9.72 8.30 5.29
C SER A 220 11.22 7.99 5.12
N GLU A 221 12.09 8.48 6.00
CA GLU A 221 13.55 8.35 5.89
C GLU A 221 14.03 6.90 6.04
N GLY A 222 13.21 6.03 6.65
CA GLY A 222 13.48 4.61 6.79
C GLY A 222 13.24 3.81 5.51
N MET A 223 12.63 4.38 4.47
CA MET A 223 12.38 3.66 3.22
C MET A 223 13.71 3.39 2.48
N ARG A 224 13.96 2.13 2.13
CA ARG A 224 15.21 1.71 1.47
C ARG A 224 15.10 1.84 -0.05
N PHE A 225 15.95 2.66 -0.64
CA PHE A 225 16.05 2.84 -2.09
C PHE A 225 17.43 2.38 -2.61
N GLY A 226 17.60 2.36 -3.94
CA GLY A 226 18.90 2.13 -4.55
C GLY A 226 19.95 3.12 -4.02
N SER A 227 21.22 2.76 -4.05
CA SER A 227 22.33 3.63 -3.60
C SER A 227 22.43 4.93 -4.40
N ASP A 228 21.85 4.95 -5.59
CA ASP A 228 21.70 6.08 -6.51
C ASP A 228 20.38 6.86 -6.30
N GLY A 229 19.58 6.47 -5.31
CA GLY A 229 18.26 7.02 -5.06
C GLY A 229 17.16 6.43 -5.95
N PHE A 230 17.43 5.43 -6.79
CA PHE A 230 16.41 4.81 -7.63
C PHE A 230 15.28 4.22 -6.79
N PHE A 231 14.04 4.58 -7.12
CA PHE A 231 12.87 4.04 -6.44
C PHE A 231 11.76 3.54 -7.35
N HIS A 232 11.61 4.07 -8.57
CA HIS A 232 10.53 3.65 -9.47
C HIS A 232 10.86 3.92 -10.93
N SER A 233 10.10 3.30 -11.84
CA SER A 233 10.13 3.57 -13.29
C SER A 233 8.72 3.75 -13.83
N LEU A 234 8.57 4.67 -14.78
CA LEU A 234 7.31 5.03 -15.42
C LEU A 234 7.56 5.50 -16.85
N VAL A 235 6.50 5.69 -17.65
CA VAL A 235 6.59 6.42 -18.92
C VAL A 235 6.11 7.86 -18.75
N LEU A 236 6.80 8.82 -19.39
CA LEU A 236 6.40 10.22 -19.38
C LEU A 236 5.50 10.55 -20.57
N HIS A 237 4.40 11.24 -20.28
CA HIS A 237 3.51 11.80 -21.29
C HIS A 237 3.96 13.21 -21.70
N PRO A 238 3.63 13.66 -22.92
CA PRO A 238 3.97 15.02 -23.39
C PRO A 238 3.37 16.15 -22.54
N ASP A 239 2.29 15.87 -21.80
CA ASP A 239 1.64 16.81 -20.89
C ASP A 239 2.32 16.92 -19.51
N GLY A 240 3.45 16.24 -19.32
CA GLY A 240 4.23 16.26 -18.08
C GLY A 240 3.74 15.31 -16.99
N THR A 241 2.71 14.51 -17.26
CA THR A 241 2.27 13.45 -16.35
C THR A 241 3.07 12.15 -16.54
N GLY A 242 3.06 11.31 -15.52
CA GLY A 242 3.65 9.98 -15.57
C GLY A 242 2.59 8.90 -15.63
N GLU A 243 2.91 7.75 -16.21
CA GLU A 243 2.05 6.57 -16.20
C GLU A 243 2.83 5.34 -15.72
N ASP A 244 2.27 4.67 -14.70
CA ASP A 244 2.75 3.40 -14.16
C ASP A 244 1.61 2.37 -14.07
N CYS A 245 1.83 1.26 -13.36
CA CYS A 245 0.85 0.19 -13.17
C CYS A 245 -0.43 0.62 -12.42
N TRP A 246 -0.46 1.80 -11.80
CA TRP A 246 -1.65 2.38 -11.17
C TRP A 246 -2.36 3.40 -12.06
N GLY A 247 -1.77 3.72 -13.22
CA GLY A 247 -2.35 4.62 -14.21
C GLY A 247 -1.61 5.94 -14.37
N LYS A 248 -2.22 6.81 -15.18
CA LYS A 248 -1.70 8.14 -15.51
C LYS A 248 -2.03 9.13 -14.40
N ALA A 249 -1.01 9.81 -13.86
CA ALA A 249 -1.13 10.79 -12.78
C ALA A 249 0.00 11.83 -12.83
N HIS A 250 -0.13 12.91 -12.05
CA HIS A 250 1.01 13.81 -11.86
C HIS A 250 2.19 13.05 -11.23
N VAL A 251 3.40 13.34 -11.69
CA VAL A 251 4.60 12.63 -11.23
C VAL A 251 4.82 12.84 -9.72
N ASP A 252 4.41 14.00 -9.18
CA ASP A 252 4.42 14.30 -7.75
C ASP A 252 3.51 13.37 -6.94
N ASP A 253 2.35 13.00 -7.48
CA ASP A 253 1.44 12.07 -6.81
C ASP A 253 2.03 10.65 -6.80
N ILE A 254 2.65 10.24 -7.92
CA ILE A 254 3.34 8.95 -8.03
C ILE A 254 4.51 8.90 -7.04
N ALA A 255 5.40 9.89 -7.04
CA ALA A 255 6.51 10.00 -6.10
C ALA A 255 6.02 10.06 -4.64
N GLY A 256 4.90 10.74 -4.43
CA GLY A 256 4.25 10.88 -3.14
C GLY A 256 3.86 9.56 -2.49
N ARG A 257 3.52 8.51 -3.27
CA ARG A 257 3.22 7.16 -2.76
C ARG A 257 4.44 6.46 -2.15
N PHE A 258 5.64 6.84 -2.58
CA PHE A 258 6.92 6.34 -2.06
C PHE A 258 7.50 7.24 -0.96
N GLY A 259 6.72 8.18 -0.42
CA GLY A 259 7.21 9.11 0.60
C GLY A 259 8.28 10.08 0.09
N VAL A 260 8.39 10.28 -1.22
CA VAL A 260 9.37 11.19 -1.83
C VAL A 260 8.78 12.58 -1.96
N ALA A 261 9.54 13.59 -1.55
CA ALA A 261 9.18 15.01 -1.62
C ALA A 261 9.86 15.73 -2.79
N GLU A 262 11.08 15.32 -3.14
CA GLU A 262 11.82 15.86 -4.29
C GLU A 262 12.51 14.72 -5.02
N TYR A 263 12.51 14.76 -6.35
CA TYR A 263 13.05 13.71 -7.20
C TYR A 263 13.69 14.29 -8.47
N ARG A 264 14.44 13.44 -9.18
CA ARG A 264 14.93 13.68 -10.54
C ARG A 264 14.46 12.56 -11.46
N LEU A 265 14.31 12.90 -12.73
CA LEU A 265 14.02 11.95 -13.80
C LEU A 265 15.33 11.61 -14.52
N SER A 266 15.56 10.32 -14.81
CA SER A 266 16.73 9.91 -15.61
C SER A 266 16.40 8.73 -16.51
N ARG A 267 16.68 8.88 -17.80
CA ARG A 267 16.58 7.80 -18.80
C ARG A 267 17.73 6.81 -18.62
N GLU A 268 18.92 7.31 -18.35
CA GLU A 268 20.14 6.54 -18.19
C GLU A 268 20.02 5.57 -17.00
N ALA A 269 19.50 6.06 -15.88
CA ALA A 269 19.26 5.22 -14.70
C ALA A 269 18.20 4.13 -14.98
N HIS A 270 17.16 4.45 -15.77
CA HIS A 270 16.18 3.44 -16.19
C HIS A 270 16.81 2.36 -17.06
N VAL A 271 17.56 2.75 -18.09
CA VAL A 271 18.28 1.81 -18.96
C VAL A 271 19.24 0.93 -18.15
N SER A 272 19.98 1.52 -17.21
CA SER A 272 20.87 0.78 -16.30
C SER A 272 20.10 -0.22 -15.44
N ALA A 273 18.95 0.16 -14.88
CA ALA A 273 18.09 -0.72 -14.10
C ALA A 273 17.59 -1.92 -14.93
N VAL A 274 17.14 -1.67 -16.15
CA VAL A 274 16.70 -2.72 -17.11
C VAL A 274 17.85 -3.66 -17.45
N SER A 275 19.01 -3.14 -17.86
CA SER A 275 20.18 -3.95 -18.20
C SER A 275 20.66 -4.79 -17.01
N ASN A 276 20.62 -4.24 -15.79
CA ASN A 276 20.95 -4.99 -14.59
C ASN A 276 19.96 -6.14 -14.34
N LEU A 277 18.64 -5.89 -14.44
CA LEU A 277 17.62 -6.95 -14.29
C LEU A 277 17.78 -8.05 -15.33
N GLN A 278 18.02 -7.69 -16.59
CA GLN A 278 18.27 -8.64 -17.67
C GLN A 278 19.53 -9.47 -17.44
N ARG A 279 20.58 -8.90 -16.83
CA ARG A 279 21.83 -9.60 -16.52
C ARG A 279 21.74 -10.48 -15.28
N THR A 280 21.08 -10.04 -14.22
CA THR A 280 21.09 -10.74 -12.92
C THR A 280 19.86 -11.61 -12.69
N SER A 281 18.80 -11.45 -13.48
CA SER A 281 17.50 -12.11 -13.27
C SER A 281 16.70 -12.21 -14.57
N THR A 282 17.33 -12.69 -15.64
CA THR A 282 16.79 -12.74 -17.02
C THR A 282 15.39 -13.33 -17.09
N GLU A 283 15.19 -14.57 -16.63
CA GLU A 283 13.89 -15.25 -16.69
C GLU A 283 12.78 -14.48 -15.93
N ARG A 284 13.13 -13.88 -14.77
CA ARG A 284 12.18 -13.09 -13.98
C ARG A 284 11.81 -11.79 -14.70
N TYR A 285 12.77 -11.16 -15.37
CA TYR A 285 12.53 -9.98 -16.16
C TYR A 285 11.62 -10.29 -17.34
N GLU A 286 11.93 -11.33 -18.13
CA GLU A 286 11.16 -11.73 -19.30
C GLU A 286 9.71 -12.09 -18.94
N ALA A 287 9.51 -12.87 -17.88
CA ALA A 287 8.18 -13.21 -17.38
C ALA A 287 7.40 -11.96 -16.94
N ALA A 288 8.05 -11.04 -16.21
CA ALA A 288 7.43 -9.80 -15.78
C ALA A 288 7.10 -8.87 -16.95
N PHE A 289 7.96 -8.81 -17.97
CA PHE A 289 7.75 -8.02 -19.18
C PHE A 289 6.58 -8.56 -20.01
N ALA A 290 6.53 -9.87 -20.24
CA ALA A 290 5.43 -10.52 -20.96
C ALA A 290 4.09 -10.32 -20.25
N LYS A 291 4.05 -10.52 -18.93
CA LYS A 291 2.83 -10.28 -18.14
C LYS A 291 2.43 -8.79 -18.14
N ALA A 292 3.39 -7.87 -18.14
CA ALA A 292 3.09 -6.44 -18.22
C ALA A 292 2.39 -6.12 -19.55
N LYS A 293 2.88 -6.67 -20.67
CA LYS A 293 2.26 -6.48 -21.98
C LYS A 293 0.81 -6.97 -22.01
N GLU A 294 0.54 -8.15 -21.44
CA GLU A 294 -0.81 -8.71 -21.31
C GLU A 294 -1.73 -7.79 -20.49
N LEU A 295 -1.26 -7.33 -19.33
CA LEU A 295 -2.04 -6.43 -18.47
C LEU A 295 -2.33 -5.09 -19.16
N ILE A 296 -1.34 -4.49 -19.81
CA ILE A 296 -1.53 -3.23 -20.54
C ILE A 296 -2.55 -3.41 -21.66
N GLN A 297 -2.45 -4.48 -22.45
CA GLN A 297 -3.42 -4.77 -23.52
C GLN A 297 -4.83 -5.00 -22.99
N THR A 298 -4.97 -5.64 -21.82
CA THR A 298 -6.28 -5.97 -21.25
C THR A 298 -6.98 -4.77 -20.62
N TYR A 299 -6.22 -3.88 -19.97
CA TYR A 299 -6.77 -2.89 -19.06
C TYR A 299 -6.58 -1.43 -19.49
N ARG A 300 -5.59 -1.13 -20.35
CA ARG A 300 -5.27 0.25 -20.75
C ARG A 300 -5.99 0.71 -22.02
N LEU A 301 -6.30 -0.24 -22.92
CA LEU A 301 -6.89 0.05 -24.23
C LEU A 301 -8.39 0.36 -24.14
#